data_AF-A0A8I2DDW2-F1
#
_entry.id   AF-A0A8I2DDW2-F1
#
_cell.length_a   1.000
_cell.length_b   1.000
_cell.length_c   1.000
_cell.angle_alpha   90.00
_cell.angle_beta   90.00
_cell.angle_gamma   90.00
#
_symmetry.space_group_name_H-M   'P 1'
#
loop_
_entity.id
_entity.type
_entity.pdbx_description
1 polymer ?
#
loop_
_entity_poly.entity_id
_entity_poly.type
_entity_poly.pdbx_seq_one_letter_code
_entity_poly.pdbx_strand_id
1 'polypeptide(L)'
;ASKNALKDNFQALLGKENYSKGVVVKAAEDGSIAVDVYTVLSYGTKISEVSKNIQERVAFSLENQLGITAQTVNVYIQNIKVVGE
;
A
#
# COMPACT_ATOMS: atom_id res chain seq x y z
N ALA A 1 -27.87 -15.11 -4.33
CA ALA A 1 -26.89 -14.04 -4.62
C ALA A 1 -26.41 -13.24 -3.38
N SER A 2 -27.08 -13.28 -2.21
CA SER A 2 -26.82 -12.32 -1.10
C SER A 2 -25.84 -12.80 0.00
N LYS A 3 -25.47 -14.09 0.07
CA LYS A 3 -24.66 -14.62 1.18
C LYS A 3 -23.18 -14.21 1.14
N ASN A 4 -22.64 -13.86 -0.03
CA ASN A 4 -21.22 -13.50 -0.16
C ASN A 4 -20.96 -12.05 0.28
N ALA A 5 -21.82 -11.09 -0.11
CA ALA A 5 -21.64 -9.68 0.20
C ALA A 5 -21.62 -9.37 1.72
N LEU A 6 -22.46 -10.05 2.51
CA LEU A 6 -22.46 -9.88 3.96
C LEU A 6 -21.22 -10.51 4.61
N LYS A 7 -20.74 -11.63 4.07
CA LYS A 7 -19.52 -12.30 4.53
C LYS A 7 -18.27 -11.47 4.18
N ASP A 8 -18.22 -10.84 3.02
CA ASP A 8 -17.15 -9.93 2.60
C ASP A 8 -17.03 -8.72 3.54
N ASN A 9 -18.14 -8.06 3.86
CA ASN A 9 -18.15 -6.94 4.80
C ASN A 9 -17.73 -7.36 6.22
N PHE A 10 -18.16 -8.54 6.66
CA PHE A 10 -17.81 -9.06 7.99
C PHE A 10 -16.33 -9.51 8.07
N GLN A 11 -15.79 -10.08 7.00
CA GLN A 11 -14.37 -10.46 6.90
C GLN A 11 -13.44 -9.23 6.85
N ALA A 12 -13.88 -8.13 6.23
CA ALA A 12 -13.15 -6.86 6.22
C ALA A 12 -13.07 -6.23 7.62
N LEU A 13 -14.12 -6.38 8.44
CA LEU A 13 -14.16 -5.91 9.83
C LEU A 13 -13.42 -6.83 10.81
N LEU A 14 -13.30 -8.13 10.51
CA LEU A 14 -12.69 -9.14 11.40
C LEU A 14 -11.20 -9.42 11.15
N GLY A 15 -10.47 -8.52 10.51
CA GLY A 15 -8.99 -8.55 10.55
C GLY A 15 -8.37 -9.82 9.95
N LYS A 16 -9.07 -10.52 9.03
CA LYS A 16 -8.49 -11.62 8.28
C LYS A 16 -7.60 -11.03 7.18
N GLU A 17 -6.38 -10.67 7.59
CA GLU A 17 -5.16 -10.78 6.80
C GLU A 17 -5.33 -10.48 5.31
N ASN A 18 -5.58 -9.19 5.02
CA ASN A 18 -5.67 -8.61 3.69
C ASN A 18 -4.27 -8.48 3.04
N TYR A 19 -3.50 -9.56 2.99
CA TYR A 19 -2.19 -9.59 2.33
C TYR A 19 -2.27 -9.38 0.80
N SER A 20 -3.48 -9.29 0.22
CA SER A 20 -3.70 -9.07 -1.21
C SER A 20 -3.86 -7.59 -1.62
N LYS A 21 -3.85 -6.62 -0.70
CA LYS A 21 -4.24 -5.24 -1.06
C LYS A 21 -3.15 -4.41 -1.75
N GLY A 22 -1.87 -4.77 -1.59
CA GLY A 22 -0.75 -4.01 -2.14
C GLY A 22 -0.52 -2.66 -1.44
N VAL A 23 -1.54 -1.82 -1.27
CA VAL A 23 -1.47 -0.55 -0.55
C VAL A 23 -2.48 -0.54 0.60
N VAL A 24 -2.04 -0.13 1.78
CA VAL A 24 -2.87 0.04 2.98
C VAL A 24 -2.80 1.49 3.42
N VAL A 25 -3.95 2.13 3.54
CA VAL A 25 -4.06 3.51 4.04
C VAL A 25 -4.59 3.47 5.47
N LYS A 26 -3.89 4.15 6.38
CA LYS A 26 -4.25 4.27 7.79
C LYS A 26 -4.49 5.73 8.10
N ALA A 27 -5.62 6.02 8.72
CA ALA A 27 -5.90 7.33 9.30
C ALA A 27 -5.75 7.22 10.81
N ALA A 28 -4.97 8.10 11.42
CA ALA A 28 -4.92 8.21 12.88
C ALA A 28 -6.02 9.15 13.39
N GLU A 29 -6.23 9.15 14.71
CA GLU A 29 -7.28 9.93 15.38
C GLU A 29 -7.09 11.45 15.20
N ASP A 30 -5.86 11.91 14.98
CA ASP A 30 -5.52 13.31 14.69
C ASP A 30 -5.76 13.71 13.21
N GLY A 31 -6.26 12.78 12.40
CA GLY A 31 -6.49 12.97 10.97
C GLY A 31 -5.25 12.79 10.09
N SER A 32 -4.10 12.41 10.68
CA SER A 32 -2.91 12.11 9.88
C SER A 32 -3.11 10.85 9.05
N ILE A 33 -2.65 10.89 7.79
CA ILE A 33 -2.73 9.78 6.85
C ILE A 33 -1.35 9.15 6.69
N ALA A 34 -1.27 7.84 6.96
CA ALA A 34 -0.10 7.01 6.67
C ALA A 34 -0.44 6.00 5.57
N VAL A 35 0.52 5.75 4.68
CA VAL A 35 0.36 4.83 3.55
C VAL A 35 1.44 3.78 3.60
N ASP A 36 1.03 2.51 3.65
CA ASP A 36 1.93 1.37 3.59
C ASP A 36 1.82 0.71 2.22
N VAL A 37 2.92 0.68 1.48
CA VAL A 37 3.01 0.08 0.14
C VAL A 37 3.80 -1.21 0.23
N TYR A 38 3.19 -2.31 -0.17
CA TYR A 38 3.77 -3.63 -0.19
C TYR A 38 4.05 -4.03 -1.64
N THR A 39 5.33 -4.19 -1.98
CA THR A 39 5.75 -4.44 -3.36
C THR A 39 6.72 -5.61 -3.46
N VAL A 40 6.82 -6.17 -4.66
CA VAL A 40 7.82 -7.17 -5.05
C VAL A 40 8.72 -6.50 -6.06
N LEU A 41 10.03 -6.58 -5.85
CA LEU A 41 10.99 -5.95 -6.74
C LEU A 41 11.67 -6.97 -7.65
N SER A 42 12.19 -6.47 -8.76
CA SER A 42 13.01 -7.28 -9.66
C SER A 42 14.46 -7.31 -9.19
N TYR A 43 15.13 -8.44 -9.37
CA TYR A 43 16.58 -8.55 -9.19
C TYR A 43 17.30 -7.59 -10.14
N GLY A 44 18.42 -7.02 -9.68
CA GLY A 44 19.18 -6.01 -10.43
C GLY A 44 18.66 -4.58 -10.27
N THR A 45 17.59 -4.35 -9.50
CA THR A 45 17.08 -3.00 -9.21
C THR A 45 17.67 -2.44 -7.93
N LYS A 46 18.02 -1.15 -7.91
CA LYS A 46 18.47 -0.45 -6.69
C LYS A 46 17.27 -0.20 -5.77
N ILE A 47 17.13 -1.04 -4.74
CA ILE A 47 15.99 -1.00 -3.81
C ILE A 47 15.78 0.40 -3.23
N SER A 48 16.82 1.06 -2.74
CA SER A 48 16.70 2.39 -2.14
C SER A 48 16.17 3.46 -3.09
N GLU A 49 16.57 3.40 -4.37
CA GLU A 49 16.16 4.37 -5.39
C GLU A 49 14.69 4.16 -5.75
N VAL A 50 14.29 2.89 -5.94
CA VAL A 50 12.90 2.53 -6.24
C VAL A 50 11.98 2.86 -5.07
N SER A 51 12.37 2.52 -3.84
CA SER A 51 11.58 2.82 -2.64
C SER A 51 11.37 4.32 -2.48
N LYS A 52 12.43 5.13 -2.67
CA LYS A 52 12.32 6.59 -2.62
C LYS A 52 11.37 7.11 -3.71
N ASN A 53 11.49 6.60 -4.93
CA ASN A 53 10.61 7.01 -6.02
C ASN A 53 9.13 6.66 -5.75
N ILE A 54 8.86 5.48 -5.19
CA ILE A 54 7.51 5.07 -4.76
C ILE A 54 6.97 6.06 -3.72
N GLN A 55 7.76 6.40 -2.70
CA GLN A 55 7.35 7.34 -1.65
C GLN A 55 6.98 8.71 -2.23
N GLU A 56 7.86 9.28 -3.05
CA GLU A 56 7.65 10.58 -3.70
C GLU A 56 6.41 10.56 -4.60
N ARG A 57 6.24 9.50 -5.41
CA ARG A 57 5.13 9.39 -6.35
C ARG A 57 3.78 9.27 -5.64
N VAL A 58 3.73 8.49 -4.55
CA VAL A 58 2.51 8.32 -3.74
C VAL A 58 2.15 9.62 -3.05
N ALA A 59 3.09 10.25 -2.35
CA ALA A 59 2.85 11.53 -1.67
C ALA A 59 2.39 12.61 -2.64
N PHE A 60 3.10 12.76 -3.77
CA PHE A 60 2.74 13.72 -4.82
C PHE A 60 1.35 13.45 -5.40
N SER A 61 1.00 12.20 -5.66
CA SER A 61 -0.30 11.88 -6.26
C SER A 61 -1.45 12.18 -5.31
N LEU A 62 -1.29 11.87 -4.02
CA LEU A 62 -2.31 12.18 -3.00
C LEU A 62 -2.51 13.69 -2.84
N GLU A 63 -1.42 14.45 -2.82
CA GLU A 63 -1.49 15.90 -2.70
C GLU A 63 -2.10 16.52 -3.97
N ASN A 64 -1.58 16.18 -5.15
CA ASN A 64 -1.98 16.81 -6.40
C ASN A 64 -3.37 16.40 -6.89
N GLN A 65 -3.82 15.18 -6.62
CA GLN A 65 -5.13 14.70 -7.10
C GLN A 65 -6.24 14.89 -6.08
N LEU A 66 -5.93 14.79 -4.78
CA LEU A 66 -6.94 14.77 -3.72
C LEU A 66 -6.77 15.88 -2.69
N GLY A 67 -5.68 16.65 -2.75
CA GLY A 67 -5.37 17.67 -1.73
C GLY A 67 -5.00 17.07 -0.37
N ILE A 68 -4.62 15.79 -0.33
CA ILE A 68 -4.32 15.06 0.91
C ILE A 68 -2.81 14.98 1.10
N THR A 69 -2.32 15.49 2.23
CA THR A 69 -0.92 15.31 2.63
C THR A 69 -0.77 14.00 3.40
N ALA A 70 -0.02 13.04 2.83
CA ALA A 70 0.39 11.84 3.56
C ALA A 70 1.55 12.19 4.49
N GLN A 71 1.38 11.94 5.79
CA GLN A 71 2.42 12.20 6.79
C GLN A 71 3.56 11.18 6.67
N THR A 72 3.26 9.95 6.28
CA THR A 72 4.27 8.91 6.11
C THR A 72 3.88 7.98 4.98
N VAL A 73 4.87 7.63 4.15
CA VAL A 73 4.74 6.57 3.14
C VAL A 73 5.80 5.51 3.42
N ASN A 74 5.37 4.35 3.88
CA ASN A 74 6.23 3.20 4.13
C ASN A 74 6.23 2.28 2.92
N VAL A 75 7.40 1.76 2.56
CA VAL A 75 7.55 0.80 1.45
C VAL A 75 8.13 -0.49 1.99
N TYR A 76 7.34 -1.56 1.92
CA TYR A 76 7.68 -2.91 2.35
C TYR A 76 8.00 -3.76 1.13
N ILE A 77 9.25 -4.21 1.03
CA ILE A 77 9.67 -5.14 -0.01
C ILE A 77 9.38 -6.55 0.47
N GLN A 78 8.35 -7.19 -0.09
CA GLN A 78 7.91 -8.51 0.32
C GLN A 78 8.75 -9.63 -0.29
N ASN A 79 9.24 -9.43 -1.52
CA ASN A 79 10.02 -10.43 -2.25
C ASN A 79 10.88 -9.75 -3.35
N ILE A 80 11.90 -10.46 -3.83
CA ILE A 80 12.71 -10.09 -4.99
C ILE A 80 12.65 -11.22 -6.02
N LYS A 81 12.24 -10.91 -7.25
CA LYS A 81 12.10 -11.88 -8.34
C LYS A 81 13.11 -11.62 -9.44
N VAL A 82 13.63 -12.69 -10.06
CA VAL A 82 14.38 -12.57 -11.30
C VAL A 82 13.38 -12.43 -12.45
N VAL A 83 13.51 -11.38 -13.27
CA VAL A 83 12.65 -11.20 -14.43
C VAL A 83 13.16 -12.11 -15.53
N GLY A 84 12.40 -13.15 -15.90
CA GLY A 84 12.76 -14.07 -16.99
C GLY A 84 12.63 -15.56 -16.69
N GLU A 85 12.12 -15.95 -15.52
CA GLU A 85 11.66 -17.31 -15.22
C GLU A 85 10.13 -17.38 -15.13
#